data_AF-Q54IT0-F1
#
_entry.id   AF-Q54IT0-F1
#
_cell.length_a   1.000
_cell.length_b   1.000
_cell.length_c   1.000
_cell.angle_alpha   90.00
_cell.angle_beta   90.00
_cell.angle_gamma   90.00
#
_symmetry.space_group_name_H-M   'P 1'
#
loop_
_entity.id
_entity.type
_entity.pdbx_description
1 polymer ?
#
loop_
_entity_poly.entity_id
_entity_poly.type
_entity_poly.pdbx_seq_one_letter_code
_entity_poly.pdbx_strand_id
1 'polypeptide(L)'
;MKKIIKKNNNYDNNKVKKTQTTKTGELSYEEIQKINSELSDRNKNDKLIASKEKCDVIGKSFGFIEPSIRKDIVDENIDKPFVLLSYGGTSKEIKRERKERLRLEKLKTKKLGSKKKRELSFFSISSENCIYDQYLPLHQLWTQYIQDVMQQQKGPALVNKILKADLHGAIVIVTKSKCPTFVGQKGIIVQETENTFKIITKENKLNIIPKEQCQFYLECCNQVVTIFGKHFCFRACDRANKKFKPRKNIEL
;
A
#
# COMPACT_ATOMS: atom_id res chain seq x y z
N MET A 1 36.57 -8.98 -34.45
CA MET A 1 37.83 -9.28 -33.72
C MET A 1 37.66 -8.88 -32.25
N LYS A 2 38.48 -9.44 -31.35
CA LYS A 2 38.60 -9.15 -29.89
C LYS A 2 37.39 -9.49 -28.99
N LYS A 3 37.49 -10.66 -28.33
CA LYS A 3 36.80 -11.04 -27.09
C LYS A 3 37.65 -10.65 -25.88
N ILE A 4 37.05 -10.23 -24.77
CA ILE A 4 37.64 -10.19 -23.41
C ILE A 4 36.49 -10.43 -22.42
N ILE A 5 36.52 -11.25 -21.36
CA ILE A 5 37.17 -12.51 -20.96
C ILE A 5 36.49 -12.85 -19.60
N LYS A 6 36.20 -14.12 -19.33
CA LYS A 6 35.64 -14.57 -18.04
C LYS A 6 36.75 -14.80 -17.00
N LYS A 7 36.44 -14.62 -15.71
CA LYS A 7 37.05 -15.31 -14.56
C LYS A 7 36.06 -15.33 -13.39
N ASN A 8 36.16 -16.23 -12.41
CA ASN A 8 36.09 -17.70 -12.49
C ASN A 8 35.77 -18.22 -11.07
N ASN A 9 35.11 -19.37 -10.95
CA ASN A 9 34.92 -20.07 -9.67
C ASN A 9 36.29 -20.55 -9.14
N ASN A 10 36.51 -20.63 -7.82
CA ASN A 10 36.20 -21.85 -7.06
C ASN A 10 36.54 -21.76 -5.55
N TYR A 11 36.02 -22.73 -4.82
CA TYR A 11 36.25 -23.03 -3.41
C TYR A 11 37.72 -23.28 -3.06
N ASP A 12 38.09 -23.04 -1.79
CA ASP A 12 38.97 -23.97 -1.08
C ASP A 12 38.75 -23.93 0.45
N ASN A 13 38.66 -25.13 1.06
CA ASN A 13 38.65 -25.33 2.51
C ASN A 13 40.01 -25.95 2.89
N ASN A 14 40.81 -25.35 3.78
CA ASN A 14 41.66 -26.10 4.72
C ASN A 14 42.40 -25.25 5.78
N LYS A 15 41.96 -25.39 7.04
CA LYS A 15 42.70 -25.99 8.18
C LYS A 15 44.05 -25.41 8.69
N VAL A 16 44.19 -25.60 10.02
CA VAL A 16 45.39 -25.70 10.91
C VAL A 16 46.11 -24.43 11.42
N LYS A 17 45.93 -24.10 12.72
CA LYS A 17 46.87 -24.31 13.88
C LYS A 17 46.39 -23.46 15.09
N LYS A 18 46.05 -24.11 16.22
CA LYS A 18 46.79 -24.15 17.54
C LYS A 18 46.84 -22.78 18.27
N THR A 19 46.61 -22.65 19.59
CA THR A 19 47.07 -23.48 20.73
C THR A 19 46.22 -23.25 22.02
N GLN A 20 46.07 -24.30 22.86
CA GLN A 20 45.99 -24.30 24.36
C GLN A 20 44.85 -23.46 25.04
N THR A 21 44.14 -23.86 26.10
CA THR A 21 44.08 -25.03 27.03
C THR A 21 42.68 -25.01 27.73
N THR A 22 42.20 -25.86 28.66
CA THR A 22 42.76 -26.92 29.55
C THR A 22 41.64 -27.89 30.01
N LYS A 23 42.02 -29.08 30.51
CA LYS A 23 41.33 -29.93 31.53
C LYS A 23 39.80 -30.17 31.43
N THR A 24 39.44 -31.34 30.91
CA THR A 24 38.18 -32.05 31.23
C THR A 24 38.54 -33.42 31.80
N GLY A 25 38.10 -33.72 33.04
CA GLY A 25 38.20 -35.06 33.61
C GLY A 25 37.04 -35.94 33.10
N GLU A 26 37.33 -37.19 32.79
CA GLU A 26 36.33 -38.17 32.37
C GLU A 26 35.55 -38.64 33.61
N LEU A 27 34.24 -38.38 33.65
CA LEU A 27 33.34 -38.89 34.69
C LEU A 27 33.23 -40.40 34.59
N SER A 28 33.21 -41.07 35.74
CA SER A 28 33.12 -42.52 35.82
C SER A 28 31.76 -43.03 35.32
N TYR A 29 31.74 -44.28 34.87
CA TYR A 29 30.51 -44.94 34.38
C TYR A 29 29.38 -44.95 35.42
N GLU A 30 29.71 -45.03 36.72
CA GLU A 30 28.75 -44.98 37.82
C GLU A 30 28.06 -43.60 37.96
N GLU A 31 28.80 -42.51 37.73
CA GLU A 31 28.23 -41.15 37.75
C GLU A 31 27.26 -40.93 36.59
N ILE A 32 27.59 -41.47 35.41
CA ILE A 32 26.69 -41.46 34.24
C ILE A 32 25.43 -42.28 34.52
N GLN A 33 25.52 -43.41 35.21
CA GLN A 33 24.35 -44.19 35.61
C GLN A 33 23.44 -43.44 36.60
N LYS A 34 24.00 -42.75 37.60
CA LYS A 34 23.21 -41.93 38.56
C LYS A 34 22.47 -40.78 37.87
N ILE A 35 23.14 -40.06 36.96
CA ILE A 35 22.50 -38.96 36.21
C ILE A 35 21.34 -39.50 35.35
N ASN A 36 21.48 -40.67 34.74
CA ASN A 36 20.43 -41.29 33.94
C ASN A 36 19.24 -41.80 34.77
N SER A 37 19.45 -42.28 36.01
CA SER A 37 18.33 -42.63 36.88
C SER A 37 17.55 -41.38 37.32
N GLU A 38 18.23 -40.29 37.70
CA GLU A 38 17.56 -39.03 38.07
C GLU A 38 16.72 -38.42 36.93
N LEU A 39 17.19 -38.52 35.67
CA LEU A 39 16.44 -38.04 34.51
C LEU A 39 15.20 -38.90 34.18
N SER A 40 15.22 -40.18 34.54
CA SER A 40 14.06 -41.08 34.43
C SER A 40 12.93 -40.66 35.39
N ASP A 41 13.28 -40.33 36.64
CA ASP A 41 12.29 -40.05 37.67
C ASP A 41 11.66 -38.65 37.54
N ARG A 42 12.39 -37.65 37.04
CA ARG A 42 11.82 -36.34 36.65
C ARG A 42 10.73 -36.49 35.58
N ASN A 43 11.00 -37.28 34.52
CA ASN A 43 10.03 -37.56 33.45
C ASN A 43 8.78 -38.34 33.92
N LYS A 44 8.86 -39.12 35.00
CA LYS A 44 7.68 -39.78 35.61
C LYS A 44 6.82 -38.77 36.36
N ASN A 45 7.45 -37.85 37.12
CA ASN A 45 6.73 -36.82 37.87
C ASN A 45 5.98 -35.84 36.95
N ASP A 46 6.60 -35.38 35.86
CA ASP A 46 5.96 -34.47 34.90
C ASP A 46 4.73 -35.12 34.22
N LYS A 47 4.77 -36.43 33.94
CA LYS A 47 3.62 -37.19 33.42
C LYS A 47 2.52 -37.42 34.46
N LEU A 48 2.85 -37.44 35.75
CA LEU A 48 1.90 -37.56 36.86
C LEU A 48 1.18 -36.23 37.17
N ILE A 49 1.86 -35.10 36.94
CA ILE A 49 1.24 -33.78 37.01
C ILE A 49 0.28 -33.59 35.83
N ALA A 50 0.69 -33.93 34.61
CA ALA A 50 -0.14 -33.82 33.41
C ALA A 50 -1.37 -34.77 33.35
N SER A 51 -1.38 -35.86 34.14
CA SER A 51 -2.53 -36.77 34.22
C SER A 51 -3.56 -36.36 35.28
N LYS A 52 -3.15 -35.72 36.38
CA LYS A 52 -4.05 -35.24 37.43
C LYS A 52 -4.93 -34.07 36.99
N GLU A 53 -4.41 -33.14 36.19
CA GLU A 53 -5.21 -32.01 35.67
C GLU A 53 -6.37 -32.42 34.74
N LYS A 54 -6.43 -33.69 34.32
CA LYS A 54 -7.44 -34.21 33.39
C LYS A 54 -8.68 -34.82 34.07
N CYS A 55 -8.67 -35.01 35.39
CA CYS A 55 -9.71 -35.78 36.09
C CYS A 55 -10.87 -34.94 36.65
N ASP A 56 -10.64 -33.72 37.12
CA ASP A 56 -11.63 -33.00 37.94
C ASP A 56 -12.71 -32.22 37.16
N VAL A 57 -12.60 -32.16 35.82
CA VAL A 57 -13.56 -31.44 34.95
C VAL A 57 -14.66 -32.34 34.39
N ILE A 58 -14.60 -33.66 34.63
CA ILE A 58 -15.77 -34.56 34.47
C ILE A 58 -16.69 -34.40 35.70
N GLY A 59 -17.11 -33.17 35.93
CA GLY A 59 -17.97 -32.82 37.03
C GLY A 59 -19.37 -33.37 36.83
N LYS A 60 -19.87 -34.07 37.87
CA LYS A 60 -21.18 -33.75 38.47
C LYS A 60 -22.41 -33.86 37.55
N SER A 61 -22.34 -34.58 36.43
CA SER A 61 -23.43 -34.64 35.44
C SER A 61 -24.38 -35.82 35.63
N PHE A 62 -23.90 -37.00 36.03
CA PHE A 62 -24.73 -38.14 36.41
C PHE A 62 -24.12 -38.83 37.62
N GLY A 63 -24.87 -38.90 38.73
CA GLY A 63 -24.29 -39.04 40.07
C GLY A 63 -24.63 -40.33 40.81
N PHE A 64 -23.84 -40.61 41.85
CA PHE A 64 -24.21 -41.46 42.99
C PHE A 64 -23.33 -41.15 44.22
N ILE A 65 -23.97 -40.69 45.32
CA ILE A 65 -23.83 -41.08 46.75
C ILE A 65 -22.45 -41.67 47.20
N GLU A 66 -21.83 -41.33 48.35
CA GLU A 66 -21.82 -40.20 49.32
C GLU A 66 -20.64 -40.46 50.35
N PRO A 67 -20.42 -39.74 51.48
CA PRO A 67 -19.09 -39.61 52.12
C PRO A 67 -18.88 -40.43 53.41
N SER A 68 -17.67 -40.35 54.02
CA SER A 68 -17.48 -39.85 55.42
C SER A 68 -16.04 -39.95 55.99
N ILE A 69 -15.40 -38.79 56.13
CA ILE A 69 -14.64 -38.27 57.31
C ILE A 69 -13.75 -39.21 58.14
N ARG A 70 -12.45 -38.87 58.20
CA ARG A 70 -11.63 -38.48 59.40
C ARG A 70 -10.47 -37.63 58.86
N LYS A 71 -10.39 -36.32 59.11
CA LYS A 71 -9.81 -35.68 60.32
C LYS A 71 -8.47 -36.30 60.71
N ASP A 72 -7.38 -35.54 60.59
CA ASP A 72 -6.41 -35.26 61.67
C ASP A 72 -5.25 -34.37 61.16
N ILE A 73 -4.83 -33.39 61.98
CA ILE A 73 -3.52 -32.70 62.00
C ILE A 73 -3.15 -31.92 60.70
N VAL A 74 -3.48 -30.62 60.58
CA VAL A 74 -2.72 -29.46 61.11
C VAL A 74 -1.34 -29.30 60.45
N ASP A 75 -1.27 -28.42 59.46
CA ASP A 75 -0.05 -27.73 59.02
C ASP A 75 -0.36 -26.22 58.96
N GLU A 76 0.05 -25.49 60.00
CA GLU A 76 -0.07 -24.03 60.07
C GLU A 76 1.02 -23.41 59.19
N ASN A 77 0.68 -22.74 58.07
CA ASN A 77 1.54 -21.72 57.39
C ASN A 77 0.96 -21.11 56.08
N ILE A 78 -0.31 -21.33 55.69
CA ILE A 78 -0.85 -20.84 54.40
C ILE A 78 -1.60 -19.49 54.54
N ASP A 79 -0.95 -18.50 55.17
CA ASP A 79 -1.39 -17.10 55.15
C ASP A 79 -0.78 -16.34 53.96
N LYS A 80 -1.21 -16.70 52.75
CA LYS A 80 -1.04 -15.88 51.55
C LYS A 80 -2.36 -15.80 50.78
N PRO A 81 -3.08 -14.67 50.82
CA PRO A 81 -4.32 -14.54 50.07
C PRO A 81 -4.03 -14.68 48.58
N PHE A 82 -4.75 -15.57 47.90
CA PHE A 82 -4.64 -15.70 46.46
C PHE A 82 -5.12 -14.38 45.83
N VAL A 83 -4.23 -13.68 45.13
CA VAL A 83 -4.65 -12.56 44.30
C VAL A 83 -5.30 -13.15 43.06
N LEU A 84 -6.62 -13.00 42.93
CA LEU A 84 -7.34 -13.31 41.69
C LEU A 84 -6.85 -12.35 40.60
N LEU A 85 -5.77 -12.71 39.92
CA LEU A 85 -5.36 -12.07 38.68
C LEU A 85 -6.52 -12.16 37.70
N SER A 86 -7.07 -11.01 37.33
CA SER A 86 -8.21 -10.89 36.42
C SER A 86 -7.78 -11.15 34.97
N TYR A 87 -7.26 -12.35 34.69
CA TYR A 87 -7.02 -12.89 33.35
C TYR A 87 -8.35 -13.24 32.68
N GLY A 88 -9.14 -12.20 32.39
CA GLY A 88 -10.55 -12.35 32.06
C GLY A 88 -11.17 -11.07 31.51
N GLY A 89 -10.41 -10.27 30.76
CA GLY A 89 -11.01 -9.27 29.88
C GLY A 89 -12.06 -9.97 29.02
N THR A 90 -13.34 -9.67 29.28
CA THR A 90 -14.45 -10.46 28.70
C THR A 90 -14.32 -10.52 27.19
N SER A 91 -14.89 -11.56 26.52
CA SER A 91 -14.85 -11.64 25.05
C SER A 91 -15.39 -10.36 24.36
N LYS A 92 -16.23 -9.59 25.05
CA LYS A 92 -16.71 -8.26 24.61
C LYS A 92 -15.60 -7.20 24.65
N GLU A 93 -14.72 -7.21 25.64
CA GLU A 93 -13.63 -6.25 25.80
C GLU A 93 -12.50 -6.47 24.79
N ILE A 94 -12.02 -7.71 24.63
CA ILE A 94 -11.04 -8.05 23.59
C ILE A 94 -11.56 -7.68 22.17
N LYS A 95 -12.87 -7.82 21.93
CA LYS A 95 -13.53 -7.37 20.70
C LYS A 95 -13.58 -5.83 20.57
N ARG A 96 -13.76 -5.09 21.67
CA ARG A 96 -13.70 -3.61 21.71
C ARG A 96 -12.29 -3.13 21.42
N GLU A 97 -11.29 -3.63 22.13
CA GLU A 97 -9.87 -3.32 21.92
C GLU A 97 -9.44 -3.55 20.47
N ARG A 98 -9.77 -4.72 19.89
CA ARG A 98 -9.47 -5.02 18.48
C ARG A 98 -10.17 -4.06 17.52
N LYS A 99 -11.42 -3.68 17.80
CA LYS A 99 -12.16 -2.70 16.98
C LYS A 99 -11.54 -1.30 17.07
N GLU A 100 -11.11 -0.88 18.25
CA GLU A 100 -10.50 0.43 18.44
C GLU A 100 -9.08 0.48 17.87
N ARG A 101 -8.29 -0.60 17.96
CA ARG A 101 -7.00 -0.71 17.25
C ARG A 101 -7.17 -0.55 15.74
N LEU A 102 -8.14 -1.25 15.14
CA LEU A 102 -8.47 -1.11 13.71
C LEU A 102 -8.99 0.29 13.36
N ARG A 103 -9.67 0.99 14.28
CA ARG A 103 -10.08 2.40 14.10
C ARG A 103 -8.87 3.33 14.12
N LEU A 104 -7.94 3.15 15.05
CA LEU A 104 -6.71 3.93 15.17
C LEU A 104 -5.78 3.72 13.95
N GLU A 105 -5.63 2.49 13.47
CA GLU A 105 -4.92 2.15 12.23
C GLU A 105 -5.56 2.87 11.01
N LYS A 106 -6.91 2.86 10.93
CA LYS A 106 -7.65 3.62 9.89
C LYS A 106 -7.53 5.13 10.03
N LEU A 107 -7.35 5.67 11.24
CA LEU A 107 -7.12 7.10 11.46
C LEU A 107 -5.71 7.53 11.05
N LYS A 108 -4.68 6.73 11.36
CA LYS A 108 -3.29 6.94 10.91
C LYS A 108 -3.17 6.95 9.38
N THR A 109 -3.94 6.09 8.70
CA THR A 109 -3.97 5.99 7.23
C THR A 109 -5.04 6.87 6.56
N LYS A 110 -5.75 7.70 7.33
CA LYS A 110 -6.89 8.49 6.83
C LYS A 110 -6.42 9.63 5.93
N LYS A 111 -6.50 9.40 4.61
CA LYS A 111 -6.35 10.45 3.59
C LYS A 111 -7.30 11.62 3.89
N LEU A 112 -6.83 12.85 3.67
CA LEU A 112 -7.64 14.07 3.83
C LEU A 112 -8.95 13.95 3.03
N GLY A 113 -10.09 14.07 3.74
CA GLY A 113 -11.41 13.99 3.12
C GLY A 113 -11.71 15.20 2.23
N SER A 114 -12.64 15.03 1.28
CA SER A 114 -12.98 16.04 0.27
C SER A 114 -13.52 17.37 0.84
N LYS A 115 -14.00 17.41 2.10
CA LYS A 115 -14.31 18.67 2.80
C LYS A 115 -13.02 19.44 3.12
N LYS A 116 -12.10 18.84 3.87
CA LYS A 116 -10.82 19.47 4.27
C LYS A 116 -9.92 19.80 3.06
N LYS A 117 -9.98 19.03 1.96
CA LYS A 117 -9.28 19.39 0.71
C LYS A 117 -9.83 20.65 0.02
N ARG A 118 -11.14 20.93 0.12
CA ARG A 118 -11.74 22.16 -0.41
C ARG A 118 -11.43 23.37 0.48
N GLU A 119 -11.49 23.16 1.79
CA GLU A 119 -11.16 24.15 2.82
C GLU A 119 -9.69 24.61 2.75
N LEU A 120 -8.77 23.69 2.47
CA LEU A 120 -7.35 23.99 2.22
C LEU A 120 -7.05 24.44 0.77
N SER A 121 -8.07 24.65 -0.07
CA SER A 121 -7.92 24.94 -1.51
C SER A 121 -6.88 24.06 -2.21
N PHE A 122 -6.82 22.77 -1.90
CA PHE A 122 -5.68 21.87 -2.24
C PHE A 122 -5.32 21.79 -3.75
N PHE A 123 -6.22 22.22 -4.63
CA PHE A 123 -6.01 22.25 -6.08
C PHE A 123 -5.94 23.68 -6.66
N SER A 124 -5.89 24.75 -5.86
CA SER A 124 -5.54 26.08 -6.36
C SER A 124 -4.04 26.16 -6.60
N ILE A 125 -3.64 26.64 -7.77
CA ILE A 125 -2.25 26.96 -8.07
C ILE A 125 -2.08 28.44 -7.73
N SER A 126 -1.14 28.77 -6.84
CA SER A 126 -0.83 30.16 -6.51
C SER A 126 -0.35 30.91 -7.74
N SER A 127 -0.74 32.17 -7.90
CA SER A 127 -0.35 33.03 -9.04
C SER A 127 1.17 33.16 -9.21
N GLU A 128 1.92 33.10 -8.10
CA GLU A 128 3.39 33.08 -8.08
C GLU A 128 4.00 31.92 -8.90
N ASN A 129 3.32 30.77 -8.93
CA ASN A 129 3.76 29.57 -9.65
C ASN A 129 3.24 29.52 -11.09
N CYS A 130 2.54 30.54 -11.56
CA CYS A 130 1.97 30.60 -12.92
C CYS A 130 3.00 31.10 -13.95
N ILE A 131 4.27 30.69 -13.84
CA ILE A 131 5.34 31.09 -14.77
C ILE A 131 5.42 30.05 -15.88
N TYR A 132 5.14 30.45 -17.12
CA TYR A 132 5.08 29.57 -18.30
C TYR A 132 6.37 28.77 -18.49
N ASP A 133 7.53 29.40 -18.30
CA ASP A 133 8.83 28.77 -18.53
C ASP A 133 9.12 27.62 -17.56
N GLN A 134 8.57 27.65 -16.34
CA GLN A 134 8.67 26.54 -15.38
C GLN A 134 7.92 25.28 -15.85
N TYR A 135 6.95 25.43 -16.76
CA TYR A 135 6.19 24.32 -17.35
C TYR A 135 6.77 23.81 -18.68
N LEU A 136 7.82 24.44 -19.24
CA LEU A 136 8.48 23.95 -20.45
C LEU A 136 9.09 22.53 -20.29
N PRO A 137 9.75 22.17 -19.18
CA PRO A 137 10.23 20.79 -18.97
C PRO A 137 9.09 19.76 -18.92
N LEU A 138 7.92 20.14 -18.41
CA LEU A 138 6.72 19.28 -18.42
C LEU A 138 6.24 19.00 -19.85
N HIS A 139 6.29 20.01 -20.73
CA HIS A 139 5.97 19.83 -22.15
C HIS A 139 7.00 18.96 -22.88
N GLN A 140 8.29 19.10 -22.57
CA GLN A 140 9.35 18.25 -23.12
C GLN A 140 9.16 16.78 -22.71
N LEU A 141 8.87 16.52 -21.43
CA LEU A 141 8.55 15.18 -20.93
C LEU A 141 7.31 14.59 -21.62
N TRP A 142 6.25 15.38 -21.78
CA TRP A 142 5.05 14.95 -22.49
C TRP A 142 5.32 14.64 -23.96
N THR A 143 6.20 15.39 -24.63
CA THR A 143 6.58 15.17 -26.03
C THR A 143 7.32 13.84 -26.21
N GLN A 144 8.23 13.49 -25.28
CA GLN A 144 8.89 12.19 -25.25
C GLN A 144 7.88 11.05 -25.00
N TYR A 145 7.05 11.20 -23.97
CA TYR A 145 5.98 10.25 -23.65
C TYR A 145 5.03 9.97 -24.83
N ILE A 146 4.55 11.02 -25.51
CA ILE A 146 3.59 10.85 -26.59
C ILE A 146 4.25 10.23 -27.83
N GLN A 147 5.53 10.51 -28.09
CA GLN A 147 6.32 9.84 -29.14
C GLN A 147 6.41 8.32 -28.89
N ASP A 148 6.72 7.92 -27.65
CA ASP A 148 6.80 6.51 -27.23
C ASP A 148 5.44 5.81 -27.23
N VAL A 149 4.36 6.52 -26.93
CA VAL A 149 2.99 5.99 -27.03
C VAL A 149 2.58 5.83 -28.50
N MET A 150 2.84 6.82 -29.35
CA MET A 150 2.40 6.85 -30.74
C MET A 150 3.11 5.77 -31.57
N GLN A 151 4.42 5.56 -31.41
CA GLN A 151 5.20 4.55 -32.14
C GLN A 151 5.01 4.63 -33.67
N GLN A 152 4.95 5.86 -34.20
CA GLN A 152 4.71 6.18 -35.61
C GLN A 152 3.39 5.61 -36.22
N GLN A 153 2.46 5.15 -35.39
CA GLN A 153 1.17 4.61 -35.84
C GLN A 153 0.32 5.68 -36.53
N LYS A 154 -0.39 5.31 -37.60
CA LYS A 154 -1.29 6.18 -38.37
C LYS A 154 -2.72 5.64 -38.36
N GLY A 155 -3.70 6.50 -38.65
CA GLY A 155 -5.11 6.11 -38.75
C GLY A 155 -5.81 5.82 -37.41
N PRO A 156 -6.85 4.97 -37.37
CA PRO A 156 -7.73 4.84 -36.19
C PRO A 156 -7.04 4.24 -34.96
N ALA A 157 -5.97 3.47 -35.14
CA ALA A 157 -5.15 2.95 -34.04
C ALA A 157 -4.50 4.08 -33.21
N LEU A 158 -4.06 5.14 -33.89
CA LEU A 158 -3.52 6.35 -33.24
C LEU A 158 -4.58 7.05 -32.38
N VAL A 159 -5.79 7.24 -32.94
CA VAL A 159 -6.90 7.91 -32.23
C VAL A 159 -7.23 7.15 -30.93
N ASN A 160 -7.28 5.82 -30.98
CA ASN A 160 -7.51 4.98 -29.80
C ASN A 160 -6.39 5.06 -28.75
N LYS A 161 -5.13 5.26 -29.17
CA LYS A 161 -4.00 5.51 -28.26
C LYS A 161 -4.12 6.89 -27.59
N ILE A 162 -4.33 7.96 -28.37
CA ILE A 162 -4.44 9.34 -27.85
C ILE A 162 -5.67 9.52 -26.96
N LEU A 163 -6.80 8.88 -27.30
CA LEU A 163 -8.00 8.86 -26.43
C LEU A 163 -7.77 8.20 -25.06
N LYS A 164 -6.68 7.46 -24.85
CA LYS A 164 -6.30 6.88 -23.55
C LYS A 164 -5.06 7.52 -22.94
N ALA A 165 -4.27 8.23 -23.73
CA ALA A 165 -3.06 8.90 -23.30
C ALA A 165 -3.35 10.01 -22.28
N ASP A 166 -2.32 10.37 -21.52
CA ASP A 166 -2.39 11.55 -20.67
C ASP A 166 -2.09 12.83 -21.47
N LEU A 167 -2.75 13.94 -21.09
CA LEU A 167 -2.64 15.25 -21.73
C LEU A 167 -2.02 16.31 -20.81
N HIS A 168 -1.63 15.98 -19.58
CA HIS A 168 -0.83 16.88 -18.74
C HIS A 168 0.52 17.15 -19.43
N GLY A 169 0.86 18.43 -19.64
CA GLY A 169 2.02 18.84 -20.45
C GLY A 169 1.77 19.00 -21.96
N ALA A 170 0.58 18.64 -22.46
CA ALA A 170 0.23 18.89 -23.85
C ALA A 170 0.03 20.39 -24.12
N ILE A 171 0.54 20.89 -25.25
CA ILE A 171 0.14 22.19 -25.78
C ILE A 171 -1.19 22.01 -26.51
N VAL A 172 -2.19 22.82 -26.13
CA VAL A 172 -3.50 22.83 -26.79
C VAL A 172 -3.89 24.24 -27.23
N ILE A 173 -4.69 24.29 -28.29
CA ILE A 173 -5.31 25.51 -28.84
C ILE A 173 -6.82 25.28 -28.91
N VAL A 174 -7.63 26.21 -28.41
CA VAL A 174 -9.09 26.16 -28.63
C VAL A 174 -9.40 26.65 -30.05
N THR A 175 -9.91 25.77 -30.90
CA THR A 175 -10.27 26.11 -32.29
C THR A 175 -11.71 26.56 -32.43
N LYS A 176 -12.62 25.95 -31.65
CA LYS A 176 -14.02 26.32 -31.58
C LYS A 176 -14.52 26.26 -30.14
N SER A 177 -15.44 27.15 -29.79
CA SER A 177 -16.14 27.12 -28.52
C SER A 177 -17.48 27.82 -28.67
N LYS A 178 -18.48 27.39 -27.87
CA LYS A 178 -19.74 28.12 -27.73
C LYS A 178 -19.53 29.56 -27.24
N CYS A 179 -18.47 29.82 -26.48
CA CYS A 179 -18.11 31.16 -26.01
C CYS A 179 -16.89 31.69 -26.79
N PRO A 180 -17.01 32.77 -27.57
CA PRO A 180 -15.92 33.26 -28.42
C PRO A 180 -14.67 33.65 -27.62
N THR A 181 -14.82 34.06 -26.36
CA THR A 181 -13.72 34.39 -25.44
C THR A 181 -12.71 33.26 -25.22
N PHE A 182 -13.11 31.98 -25.41
CA PHE A 182 -12.18 30.85 -25.30
C PHE A 182 -11.44 30.56 -26.61
N VAL A 183 -11.95 30.99 -27.76
CA VAL A 183 -11.38 30.68 -29.08
C VAL A 183 -10.01 31.36 -29.22
N GLY A 184 -9.04 30.63 -29.79
CA GLY A 184 -7.67 31.11 -29.97
C GLY A 184 -6.77 30.99 -28.73
N GLN A 185 -7.31 30.65 -27.55
CA GLN A 185 -6.47 30.46 -26.36
C GLN A 185 -5.51 29.27 -26.55
N LYS A 186 -4.20 29.54 -26.44
CA LYS A 186 -3.10 28.58 -26.56
C LYS A 186 -2.32 28.50 -25.24
N GLY A 187 -2.05 27.27 -24.78
CA GLY A 187 -1.29 27.05 -23.56
C GLY A 187 -0.95 25.59 -23.29
N ILE A 188 -0.11 25.36 -22.28
CA ILE A 188 0.24 24.01 -21.79
C ILE A 188 -0.82 23.58 -20.76
N ILE A 189 -1.38 22.37 -20.86
CA ILE A 189 -2.27 21.82 -19.83
C ILE A 189 -1.46 21.52 -18.57
N VAL A 190 -1.71 22.28 -17.50
CA VAL A 190 -1.12 22.04 -16.17
C VAL A 190 -1.94 21.03 -15.38
N GLN A 191 -3.27 21.11 -15.47
CA GLN A 191 -4.17 20.20 -14.76
C GLN A 191 -5.40 19.86 -15.60
N GLU A 192 -5.65 18.57 -15.78
CA GLU A 192 -6.95 18.08 -16.27
C GLU A 192 -7.87 17.73 -15.09
N THR A 193 -9.08 18.27 -15.11
CA THR A 193 -10.19 17.81 -14.26
C THR A 193 -11.21 17.03 -15.11
N GLU A 194 -12.29 16.57 -14.48
CA GLU A 194 -13.37 15.88 -15.18
C GLU A 194 -13.98 16.72 -16.31
N ASN A 195 -14.22 18.01 -16.05
CA ASN A 195 -14.95 18.91 -16.96
C ASN A 195 -14.14 20.13 -17.43
N THR A 196 -12.95 20.38 -16.90
CA THR A 196 -12.12 21.54 -17.27
C THR A 196 -10.66 21.16 -17.53
N PHE A 197 -10.01 21.92 -18.41
CA PHE A 197 -8.55 22.01 -18.46
C PHE A 197 -8.11 23.32 -17.81
N LYS A 198 -7.07 23.28 -16.97
CA LYS A 198 -6.31 24.46 -16.59
C LYS A 198 -5.10 24.56 -17.49
N ILE A 199 -5.03 25.61 -18.31
CA ILE A 199 -3.91 25.88 -19.20
C ILE A 199 -3.09 27.06 -18.68
N ILE A 200 -1.77 26.99 -18.82
CA ILE A 200 -0.90 28.14 -18.64
C ILE A 200 -0.60 28.77 -20.01
N THR A 201 -0.89 30.06 -20.17
CA THR A 201 -0.59 30.83 -21.39
C THR A 201 0.82 31.42 -21.32
N LYS A 202 1.35 31.85 -22.47
CA LYS A 202 2.64 32.58 -22.54
C LYS A 202 2.65 33.92 -21.78
N GLU A 203 1.48 34.43 -21.39
CA GLU A 203 1.33 35.66 -20.59
C GLU A 203 1.46 35.41 -19.08
N ASN A 204 1.92 34.22 -18.66
CA ASN A 204 1.98 33.80 -17.25
C ASN A 204 0.61 33.83 -16.55
N LYS A 205 -0.46 33.55 -17.31
CA LYS A 205 -1.85 33.49 -16.82
C LYS A 205 -2.38 32.05 -16.88
N LEU A 206 -3.05 31.64 -15.81
CA LEU A 206 -3.71 30.34 -15.70
C LEU A 206 -5.18 30.46 -16.09
N ASN A 207 -5.52 30.01 -17.30
CA ASN A 207 -6.90 30.04 -17.80
C ASN A 207 -7.58 28.69 -17.53
N ILE A 208 -8.84 28.71 -17.09
CA ILE A 208 -9.65 27.52 -16.86
C ILE A 208 -10.69 27.40 -17.97
N ILE A 209 -10.58 26.37 -18.82
CA ILE A 209 -11.41 26.19 -20.00
C ILE A 209 -12.34 24.99 -19.81
N PRO A 210 -13.67 25.14 -20.00
CA PRO A 210 -14.62 24.02 -19.93
C PRO A 210 -14.49 23.11 -21.15
N LYS A 211 -14.43 21.79 -20.92
CA LYS A 211 -14.27 20.78 -21.98
C LYS A 211 -15.54 20.62 -22.81
N GLU A 212 -16.70 20.54 -22.18
CA GLU A 212 -17.95 20.14 -22.85
C GLU A 212 -18.32 20.97 -24.09
N GLN A 213 -18.01 22.27 -24.05
CA GLN A 213 -18.41 23.25 -25.06
C GLN A 213 -17.25 23.72 -25.96
N CYS A 214 -16.12 23.02 -25.96
CA CYS A 214 -14.91 23.40 -26.69
C CYS A 214 -14.38 22.27 -27.60
N GLN A 215 -13.78 22.68 -28.72
CA GLN A 215 -12.97 21.85 -29.59
C GLN A 215 -11.50 22.26 -29.42
N PHE A 216 -10.68 21.29 -29.04
CA PHE A 216 -9.25 21.49 -28.82
C PHE A 216 -8.46 20.94 -30.00
N TYR A 217 -7.40 21.64 -30.36
CA TYR A 217 -6.40 21.25 -31.33
C TYR A 217 -5.13 20.93 -30.56
N LEU A 218 -4.59 19.75 -30.81
CA LEU A 218 -3.39 19.22 -30.17
C LEU A 218 -2.39 18.83 -31.26
N GLU A 219 -1.15 19.26 -31.07
CA GLU A 219 -0.03 19.03 -31.97
C GLU A 219 0.91 18.00 -31.33
N CYS A 220 1.13 16.87 -31.98
CA CYS A 220 1.95 15.78 -31.47
C CYS A 220 2.70 15.08 -32.61
N CYS A 221 4.03 14.99 -32.54
CA CYS A 221 4.89 14.22 -33.46
C CYS A 221 4.55 14.42 -34.95
N ASN A 222 4.49 15.68 -35.41
CA ASN A 222 4.13 16.07 -36.78
C ASN A 222 2.71 15.66 -37.23
N GLN A 223 1.83 15.33 -36.29
CA GLN A 223 0.43 15.03 -36.52
C GLN A 223 -0.46 15.99 -35.74
N VAL A 224 -1.59 16.30 -36.34
CA VAL A 224 -2.59 17.25 -35.84
C VAL A 224 -3.81 16.47 -35.41
N VAL A 225 -4.22 16.63 -34.16
CA VAL A 225 -5.34 15.88 -33.57
C VAL A 225 -6.37 16.84 -33.02
N THR A 226 -7.59 16.74 -33.53
CA THR A 226 -8.75 17.49 -33.04
C THR A 226 -9.48 16.67 -31.99
N ILE A 227 -9.66 17.25 -30.80
CA ILE A 227 -10.34 16.64 -29.65
C ILE A 227 -11.64 17.41 -29.38
N PHE A 228 -12.78 16.75 -29.58
CA PHE A 228 -14.08 17.26 -29.18
C PHE A 228 -14.25 17.10 -27.66
N GLY A 229 -14.22 18.20 -26.92
CA GLY A 229 -14.14 18.15 -25.46
C GLY A 229 -15.37 17.54 -24.77
N LYS A 230 -16.56 17.56 -25.40
CA LYS A 230 -17.76 16.80 -24.94
C LYS A 230 -17.49 15.31 -24.75
N HIS A 231 -16.67 14.70 -25.60
CA HIS A 231 -16.30 13.28 -25.50
C HIS A 231 -15.14 13.05 -24.52
N PHE A 232 -14.52 14.13 -24.07
CA PHE A 232 -13.36 14.16 -23.18
C PHE A 232 -13.71 14.60 -21.75
N CYS A 233 -14.99 14.73 -21.41
CA CYS A 233 -15.48 14.99 -20.04
C CYS A 233 -15.29 13.77 -19.10
N PHE A 234 -14.04 13.42 -18.86
CA PHE A 234 -13.56 12.39 -17.93
C PHE A 234 -12.30 12.88 -17.22
N ARG A 235 -11.95 12.26 -16.09
CA ARG A 235 -10.63 12.47 -15.46
C ARG A 235 -9.59 11.61 -16.19
N ALA A 236 -8.33 12.04 -16.23
CA ALA A 236 -7.25 11.29 -16.88
C ALA A 236 -7.15 9.82 -16.41
N CYS A 237 -7.26 9.58 -15.10
CA CYS A 237 -7.24 8.23 -14.52
C CYS A 237 -8.42 7.34 -14.99
N ASP A 238 -9.60 7.92 -15.15
CA ASP A 238 -10.80 7.20 -15.60
C ASP A 238 -10.75 6.93 -17.11
N ARG A 239 -10.09 7.83 -17.86
CA ARG A 239 -9.94 7.77 -19.32
C ARG A 239 -9.13 6.57 -19.78
N ALA A 240 -7.97 6.31 -19.15
CA ALA A 240 -7.06 5.23 -19.56
C ALA A 240 -7.75 3.85 -19.61
N ASN A 241 -8.65 3.58 -18.67
CA ASN A 241 -9.39 2.32 -18.54
C ASN A 241 -10.76 2.33 -19.26
N LYS A 242 -11.18 3.46 -19.84
CA LYS A 242 -12.50 3.61 -20.44
C LYS A 242 -12.60 2.82 -21.76
N LYS A 243 -13.67 2.03 -21.90
CA LYS A 243 -14.16 1.58 -23.20
C LYS A 243 -15.08 2.68 -23.77
N PHE A 244 -14.56 3.49 -24.68
CA PHE A 244 -15.35 4.52 -25.36
C PHE A 244 -16.42 3.90 -26.25
N LYS A 245 -17.62 4.46 -26.22
CA LYS A 245 -18.72 4.16 -27.16
C LYS A 245 -18.88 5.34 -28.10
N PRO A 246 -19.22 5.13 -29.39
CA PRO A 246 -19.49 6.23 -30.32
C PRO A 246 -20.63 7.11 -29.79
N ARG A 247 -20.50 8.43 -29.95
CA ARG A 247 -21.46 9.45 -29.53
C ARG A 247 -21.57 10.48 -30.65
N LYS A 248 -22.76 11.06 -30.83
CA LYS A 248 -22.95 12.19 -31.76
C LYS A 248 -22.11 13.39 -31.31
N ASN A 249 -21.38 14.00 -32.26
CA ASN A 249 -20.68 15.26 -32.04
C ASN A 249 -21.71 16.38 -31.78
N ILE A 250 -21.31 17.43 -31.05
CA ILE A 250 -22.02 18.71 -31.07
C ILE A 250 -21.39 19.54 -32.19
N GLU A 251 -22.22 20.23 -32.96
CA GLU A 251 -21.78 21.32 -33.81
C GLU A 251 -21.52 22.56 -32.94
N LEU A 252 -20.27 23.03 -32.98
CA LEU A 252 -19.75 24.22 -32.31
C LEU A 252 -19.37 25.27 -33.37
#